data_AF-A0A1Y0BEF2-F1
#
_entry.id   AF-A0A1Y0BEF2-F1
#
_cell.length_a   1.000
_cell.length_b   1.000
_cell.length_c   1.000
_cell.angle_alpha   90.00
_cell.angle_beta   90.00
_cell.angle_gamma   90.00
#
_symmetry.space_group_name_H-M   'P 1'
#
loop_
_entity.id
_entity.type
_entity.pdbx_description
1 polymer ?
#
loop_
_entity_poly.entity_id
_entity_poly.type
_entity_poly.pdbx_seq_one_letter_code
_entity_poly.pdbx_strand_id
1 'polypeptide(L)'
;MAYPSRDLHGPDQARGVRDLFQTLFAAELLSPSNKLWLFFAWISDVEILDNSARRFAAIEPDWPAAPIRLSQVLGALLARGTQVRLIIREHGHNEYFIARLQSLKERFGDQLKWVVERDFHAKGLLGDDYFLSGSMNLTFNGISVNGEHLILRTDPAAIAEQAEQLHLQWEERLR
;
A
#
# COMPACT_ATOMS: atom_id res chain seq x y z
N MET A 1 -2.54 -27.71 1.75
CA MET A 1 -1.17 -27.21 1.53
C MET A 1 -0.92 -26.11 2.55
N ALA A 2 0.30 -25.99 3.09
CA ALA A 2 0.66 -24.87 3.94
C ALA A 2 0.99 -23.68 3.03
N TYR A 3 0.27 -22.56 3.18
CA TYR A 3 0.57 -21.33 2.45
C TYR A 3 1.63 -20.54 3.20
N PRO A 4 2.60 -19.91 2.50
CA PRO A 4 3.59 -19.06 3.14
C PRO A 4 2.93 -17.96 3.99
N SER A 5 3.38 -17.85 5.23
CA SER A 5 3.13 -16.70 6.07
C SER A 5 4.46 -16.14 6.56
N ARG A 6 4.52 -14.82 6.71
CA ARG A 6 5.68 -14.14 7.29
C ARG A 6 5.20 -13.24 8.41
N ASP A 7 5.80 -13.43 9.57
CA ASP A 7 5.56 -12.62 10.75
C ASP A 7 6.79 -11.72 11.01
N LEU A 8 6.56 -10.43 11.21
CA LEU A 8 7.59 -9.43 11.46
C LEU A 8 7.22 -8.55 12.66
N HIS A 9 8.23 -8.28 13.49
CA HIS A 9 8.15 -7.41 14.65
C HIS A 9 9.19 -6.29 14.57
N GLY A 10 8.72 -5.04 14.49
CA GLY A 10 9.53 -3.85 14.72
C GLY A 10 9.79 -3.62 16.21
N PRO A 11 10.76 -2.76 16.57
CA PRO A 11 11.68 -2.07 15.67
C PRO A 11 12.88 -2.95 15.24
N ASP A 12 13.12 -4.07 15.91
CA ASP A 12 14.28 -4.94 15.68
C ASP A 12 14.38 -5.45 14.24
N GLN A 13 13.23 -5.57 13.55
CA GLN A 13 13.13 -5.97 12.15
C GLN A 13 12.73 -4.83 11.20
N ALA A 14 12.98 -3.55 11.55
CA ALA A 14 12.64 -2.40 10.70
C ALA A 14 13.24 -2.48 9.28
N ARG A 15 14.42 -3.10 9.11
CA ARG A 15 14.95 -3.42 7.77
C ARG A 15 14.08 -4.44 7.05
N GLY A 16 13.68 -5.51 7.72
CA GLY A 16 12.79 -6.53 7.16
C GLY A 16 11.41 -5.99 6.77
N VAL A 17 10.88 -5.01 7.52
CA VAL A 17 9.64 -4.29 7.17
C VAL A 17 9.83 -3.47 5.88
N ARG A 18 10.91 -2.68 5.78
CA ARG A 18 11.22 -1.93 4.55
C ARG A 18 11.41 -2.85 3.34
N ASP A 19 12.17 -3.93 3.52
CA ASP A 19 12.41 -4.91 2.46
C ASP A 19 11.12 -5.60 2.04
N LEU A 20 10.20 -5.87 2.97
CA LEU A 20 8.89 -6.44 2.67
C LEU A 20 8.05 -5.49 1.80
N PHE A 21 7.92 -4.22 2.18
CA PHE A 21 7.19 -3.24 1.37
C PHE A 21 7.82 -3.06 -0.01
N GLN A 22 9.14 -2.95 -0.08
CA GLN A 22 9.84 -2.85 -1.36
C GLN A 22 9.59 -4.08 -2.23
N THR A 23 9.60 -5.28 -1.64
CA THR A 23 9.33 -6.53 -2.37
C THR A 23 7.90 -6.60 -2.88
N LEU A 24 6.91 -6.28 -2.04
CA LEU A 24 5.50 -6.30 -2.43
C LEU A 24 5.22 -5.28 -3.54
N PHE A 25 5.67 -4.04 -3.40
CA PHE A 25 5.44 -3.04 -4.44
C PHE A 25 6.27 -3.29 -5.71
N ALA A 26 7.44 -3.92 -5.62
CA ALA A 26 8.16 -4.39 -6.80
C ALA A 26 7.40 -5.51 -7.53
N ALA A 27 6.81 -6.45 -6.78
CA ALA A 27 5.96 -7.50 -7.33
C ALA A 27 4.72 -6.92 -8.01
N GLU A 28 4.05 -5.96 -7.38
CA GLU A 28 2.92 -5.22 -7.97
C GLU A 28 3.29 -4.48 -9.27
N LEU A 29 4.52 -3.97 -9.41
CA LEU A 29 4.93 -3.33 -10.66
C LEU A 29 5.22 -4.34 -11.78
N LEU A 30 5.59 -5.59 -11.43
CA LEU A 30 5.89 -6.67 -12.38
C LEU A 30 4.64 -7.45 -12.81
N SER A 31 3.76 -7.75 -11.86
CA SER A 31 2.50 -8.46 -12.06
C SER A 31 1.41 -7.75 -11.25
N PRO A 32 0.86 -6.64 -11.76
CA PRO A 32 -0.06 -5.81 -11.00
C PRO A 32 -1.34 -6.54 -10.65
N SER A 33 -1.79 -6.36 -9.41
CA SER A 33 -3.14 -6.76 -9.00
C SER A 33 -4.18 -6.01 -9.83
N ASN A 34 -5.31 -6.66 -10.12
CA ASN A 34 -6.45 -5.99 -10.75
C ASN A 34 -7.00 -4.88 -9.86
N LYS A 35 -7.03 -5.13 -8.55
CA LYS A 35 -7.44 -4.17 -7.53
C LYS A 35 -6.49 -4.21 -6.33
N LEU A 36 -5.93 -3.07 -5.99
CA LEU A 36 -5.07 -2.90 -4.83
C LEU A 36 -5.78 -2.07 -3.76
N TRP A 37 -5.93 -2.64 -2.56
CA TRP A 37 -6.49 -1.95 -1.40
C TRP A 37 -5.40 -1.48 -0.45
N LEU A 38 -5.42 -0.20 -0.10
CA LEU A 38 -4.62 0.38 0.98
C LEU A 38 -5.55 0.91 2.06
N PHE A 39 -5.50 0.35 3.26
CA PHE A 39 -6.40 0.77 4.32
C PHE A 39 -5.60 1.02 5.57
N PHE A 40 -5.24 2.28 5.80
CA PHE A 40 -4.40 2.71 6.91
C PHE A 40 -5.02 3.89 7.62
N ALA A 41 -5.15 3.80 8.95
CA ALA A 41 -5.60 4.93 9.75
C ALA A 41 -4.75 6.18 9.48
N TRP A 42 -3.43 6.03 9.53
CA TRP A 42 -2.47 7.08 9.17
C TRP A 42 -1.59 6.62 8.01
N ILE A 43 -1.46 7.50 7.02
CA ILE A 43 -0.70 7.25 5.80
C ILE A 43 0.06 8.52 5.42
N SER A 44 1.32 8.36 5.04
CA SER A 44 2.18 9.43 4.53
C SER A 44 2.76 9.01 3.17
N ASP A 45 3.25 9.98 2.40
CA ASP A 45 3.95 9.74 1.13
C ASP A 45 5.40 9.24 1.37
N VAL A 46 5.51 8.10 2.04
CA VAL A 46 6.78 7.49 2.45
C VAL A 46 7.57 6.97 1.24
N GLU A 47 8.87 6.85 1.41
CA GLU A 47 9.75 6.17 0.45
C GLU A 47 9.49 4.66 0.51
N ILE A 48 9.18 4.07 -0.65
CA ILE A 48 8.83 2.64 -0.79
C ILE A 48 9.97 1.89 -1.46
N LEU A 49 10.54 2.45 -2.53
CA LEU A 49 11.59 1.79 -3.32
C LEU A 49 12.89 2.60 -3.26
N ASP A 50 13.99 1.95 -2.91
CA ASP A 50 15.33 2.53 -3.01
C ASP A 50 15.82 2.44 -4.47
N ASN A 51 15.47 3.45 -5.26
CA ASN A 51 15.92 3.62 -6.64
C ASN A 51 17.13 4.58 -6.77
N SER A 52 17.88 4.81 -5.67
CA SER A 52 19.06 5.69 -5.67
C SER A 52 20.12 5.31 -6.72
N ALA A 53 20.29 4.01 -6.96
CA ALA A 53 21.19 3.46 -7.98
C ALA A 53 20.47 3.06 -9.28
N ARG A 54 19.29 3.63 -9.58
CA ARG A 54 18.43 3.24 -10.71
C ARG A 54 18.08 1.75 -10.75
N ARG A 55 17.96 1.10 -9.58
CA ARG A 55 17.72 -0.35 -9.43
C ARG A 55 16.43 -0.84 -10.11
N PHE A 56 15.45 0.04 -10.29
CA PHE A 56 14.15 -0.25 -10.88
C PHE A 56 14.02 0.23 -12.33
N ALA A 57 15.10 0.67 -12.99
CA ALA A 57 15.06 1.21 -14.35
C ALA A 57 14.59 0.21 -15.42
N ALA A 58 14.66 -1.10 -15.15
CA ALA A 58 14.10 -2.12 -16.04
C ALA A 58 12.56 -2.21 -15.97
N ILE A 59 11.96 -1.73 -14.87
CA ILE A 59 10.51 -1.75 -14.62
C ILE A 59 9.91 -0.39 -14.93
N GLU A 60 10.59 0.68 -14.54
CA GLU A 60 10.22 2.09 -14.73
C GLU A 60 11.43 2.89 -15.21
N PRO A 61 11.67 2.97 -16.54
CA PRO A 61 12.85 3.62 -17.11
C PRO A 61 12.96 5.12 -16.80
N ASP A 62 11.81 5.79 -16.66
CA ASP A 62 11.72 7.25 -16.49
C ASP A 62 11.91 7.71 -15.04
N TRP A 63 12.00 6.78 -14.09
CA TRP A 63 12.21 7.15 -12.70
C TRP A 63 13.62 7.74 -12.44
N PRO A 64 13.72 8.74 -11.54
CA PRO A 64 14.99 9.36 -11.21
C PRO A 64 15.89 8.41 -10.43
N ALA A 65 17.19 8.72 -10.39
CA ALA A 65 18.15 8.08 -9.49
C ALA A 65 17.96 8.60 -8.04
N ALA A 66 16.81 8.31 -7.44
CA ALA A 66 16.41 8.75 -6.11
C ALA A 66 15.38 7.78 -5.50
N PRO A 67 15.16 7.78 -4.17
CA PRO A 67 14.07 7.01 -3.57
C PRO A 67 12.71 7.34 -4.21
N ILE A 68 11.88 6.32 -4.44
CA ILE A 68 10.55 6.46 -5.04
C ILE A 68 9.50 6.39 -3.94
N ARG A 69 8.66 7.41 -3.90
CA ARG A 69 7.60 7.56 -2.90
C ARG A 69 6.35 6.78 -3.27
N LEU A 70 5.51 6.52 -2.27
CA LEU A 70 4.25 5.79 -2.42
C LEU A 70 3.38 6.36 -3.53
N SER A 71 3.18 7.68 -3.59
CA SER A 71 2.37 8.32 -4.64
C SER A 71 2.90 8.06 -6.06
N GLN A 72 4.23 7.99 -6.24
CA GLN A 72 4.84 7.67 -7.53
C GLN A 72 4.62 6.19 -7.89
N VAL A 73 4.74 5.28 -6.93
CA VAL A 73 4.43 3.86 -7.12
C VAL A 73 2.94 3.67 -7.49
N LEU A 74 2.02 4.32 -6.76
CA LEU A 74 0.59 4.26 -7.08
C LEU A 74 0.29 4.82 -8.48
N GLY A 75 0.93 5.92 -8.87
CA GLY A 75 0.80 6.45 -10.24
C GLY A 75 1.27 5.48 -11.32
N ALA A 76 2.34 4.74 -11.06
CA ALA A 76 2.85 3.70 -11.95
C ALA A 76 1.89 2.50 -12.04
N LEU A 77 1.29 2.07 -10.93
CA LEU A 77 0.29 0.99 -10.93
C LEU A 77 -1.01 1.41 -11.65
N LEU A 78 -1.49 2.63 -11.39
CA LEU A 78 -2.64 3.20 -12.12
C LEU A 78 -2.39 3.28 -13.63
N ALA A 79 -1.16 3.64 -14.05
CA ALA A 79 -0.80 3.66 -15.47
C ALA A 79 -0.78 2.25 -16.11
N ARG A 80 -0.64 1.19 -15.31
CA ARG A 80 -0.74 -0.22 -15.74
C ARG A 80 -2.18 -0.76 -15.71
N GLY A 81 -3.16 0.04 -15.29
CA GLY A 81 -4.57 -0.33 -15.23
C GLY A 81 -5.05 -0.89 -13.88
N THR A 82 -4.20 -0.90 -12.85
CA THR A 82 -4.60 -1.33 -11.51
C THR A 82 -5.63 -0.37 -10.93
N GLN A 83 -6.72 -0.89 -10.41
CA GLN A 83 -7.68 -0.12 -9.63
C GLN A 83 -7.16 0.05 -8.19
N VAL A 84 -6.91 1.27 -7.76
CA VAL A 84 -6.44 1.56 -6.40
C VAL A 84 -7.62 2.05 -5.56
N ARG A 85 -7.79 1.42 -4.39
CA ARG A 85 -8.81 1.77 -3.39
C ARG A 85 -8.15 2.12 -2.07
N LEU A 86 -8.52 3.25 -1.49
CA LEU A 86 -8.01 3.65 -0.16
C LEU A 86 -9.09 3.90 0.88
N ILE A 87 -8.82 3.48 2.11
CA ILE A 87 -9.61 3.83 3.29
C ILE A 87 -8.67 4.54 4.27
N ILE A 88 -8.98 5.79 4.58
CA ILE A 88 -8.09 6.70 5.30
C ILE A 88 -8.86 7.35 6.45
N ARG A 89 -8.21 7.57 7.60
CA ARG A 89 -8.87 8.25 8.72
C ARG A 89 -9.03 9.76 8.47
N GLU A 90 -10.13 10.35 8.93
CA GLU A 90 -10.29 11.82 9.01
C GLU A 90 -9.33 12.39 10.07
N HIS A 91 -8.14 12.81 9.64
CA HIS A 91 -7.13 13.38 10.51
C HIS A 91 -6.13 14.24 9.71
N GLY A 92 -5.68 15.36 10.30
CA GLY A 92 -4.78 16.32 9.63
C GLY A 92 -3.46 15.71 9.15
N HIS A 93 -3.00 14.62 9.80
CA HIS A 93 -1.83 13.85 9.35
C HIS A 93 -1.92 13.37 7.89
N ASN A 94 -3.13 13.06 7.41
CA ASN A 94 -3.33 12.47 6.09
C ASN A 94 -3.48 13.53 4.98
N GLU A 95 -3.64 14.81 5.31
CA GLU A 95 -3.96 15.89 4.35
C GLU A 95 -2.93 16.00 3.22
N TYR A 96 -1.64 15.94 3.55
CA TYR A 96 -0.57 16.00 2.56
C TYR A 96 -0.66 14.84 1.56
N PHE A 97 -0.94 13.61 2.03
CA PHE A 97 -1.07 12.46 1.14
C PHE A 97 -2.37 12.52 0.32
N ILE A 98 -3.47 12.99 0.91
CA ILE A 98 -4.74 13.21 0.20
C ILE A 98 -4.55 14.20 -0.96
N ALA A 99 -3.78 15.26 -0.79
CA ALA A 99 -3.46 16.19 -1.90
C ALA A 99 -2.74 15.49 -3.06
N ARG A 100 -1.85 14.51 -2.78
CA ARG A 100 -1.21 13.68 -3.81
C ARG A 100 -2.22 12.75 -4.51
N LEU A 101 -3.16 12.17 -3.75
CA LEU A 101 -4.23 11.35 -4.31
C LEU A 101 -5.15 12.17 -5.23
N GLN A 102 -5.45 13.43 -4.88
CA GLN A 102 -6.22 14.33 -5.74
C GLN A 102 -5.51 14.55 -7.09
N SER A 103 -4.21 14.85 -7.07
CA SER A 103 -3.42 15.01 -8.30
C SER A 103 -3.42 13.74 -9.17
N LEU A 104 -3.34 12.56 -8.55
CA LEU A 104 -3.45 11.28 -9.27
C LEU A 104 -4.87 11.04 -9.82
N LYS A 105 -5.91 11.40 -9.06
CA LYS A 105 -7.31 11.23 -9.48
C LYS A 105 -7.64 12.07 -10.69
N GLU A 106 -7.13 13.29 -10.78
CA GLU A 106 -7.27 14.15 -11.96
C GLU A 106 -6.74 13.48 -13.23
N ARG A 107 -5.68 12.68 -13.11
CA ARG A 107 -5.07 11.96 -14.24
C ARG A 107 -5.74 10.63 -14.56
N PHE A 108 -6.16 9.87 -13.55
CA PHE A 108 -6.58 8.46 -13.71
C PHE A 108 -8.07 8.20 -13.45
N GLY A 109 -8.82 9.22 -12.99
CA GLY A 109 -10.26 9.15 -12.76
C GLY A 109 -10.64 8.04 -11.77
N ASP A 110 -11.66 7.26 -12.14
CA ASP A 110 -12.26 6.21 -11.32
C ASP A 110 -11.36 4.99 -11.03
N GLN A 111 -10.18 4.92 -11.67
CA GLN A 111 -9.18 3.92 -11.28
C GLN A 111 -8.68 4.17 -9.86
N LEU A 112 -8.65 5.43 -9.41
CA LEU A 112 -8.31 5.79 -8.03
C LEU A 112 -9.55 6.28 -7.29
N LYS A 113 -9.93 5.55 -6.24
CA LYS A 113 -11.00 5.97 -5.33
C LYS A 113 -10.58 5.86 -3.87
N TRP A 114 -11.08 6.76 -3.04
CA TRP A 114 -10.87 6.67 -1.60
C TRP A 114 -12.06 7.14 -0.80
N VAL A 115 -12.07 6.75 0.47
CA VAL A 115 -13.03 7.23 1.48
C VAL A 115 -12.27 7.71 2.70
N VAL A 116 -12.78 8.78 3.30
CA VAL A 116 -12.28 9.34 4.55
C VAL A 116 -13.29 9.00 5.65
N GLU A 117 -12.83 8.36 6.73
CA GLU A 117 -13.67 7.85 7.82
C GLU A 117 -13.15 8.31 9.18
N ARG A 118 -14.03 8.74 10.09
CA ARG A 118 -13.63 9.32 11.39
C ARG A 118 -12.99 8.31 12.32
N ASP A 119 -13.64 7.16 12.45
CA ASP A 119 -13.30 6.13 13.43
C ASP A 119 -12.58 4.94 12.77
N PHE A 120 -11.73 5.23 11.77
CA PHE A 120 -10.98 4.20 11.06
C PHE A 120 -9.62 3.91 11.70
N HIS A 121 -9.40 2.65 12.08
CA HIS A 121 -8.21 2.21 12.80
C HIS A 121 -7.47 1.01 12.19
N ALA A 122 -8.02 0.36 11.16
CA ALA A 122 -7.35 -0.78 10.54
C ALA A 122 -6.08 -0.35 9.77
N LYS A 123 -5.16 -1.30 9.58
CA LYS A 123 -3.94 -1.15 8.78
C LYS A 123 -3.72 -2.39 7.94
N GLY A 124 -3.61 -2.21 6.63
CA GLY A 124 -3.27 -3.29 5.73
C GLY A 124 -3.18 -2.89 4.27
N LEU A 125 -2.63 -3.84 3.51
CA LEU A 125 -2.47 -3.81 2.07
C LEU A 125 -2.97 -5.16 1.55
N LEU A 126 -3.88 -5.14 0.58
CA LEU A 126 -4.43 -6.35 -0.03
C LEU A 126 -4.33 -6.23 -1.55
N GLY A 127 -3.57 -7.14 -2.16
CA GLY A 127 -3.53 -7.38 -3.60
C GLY A 127 -4.26 -8.68 -3.95
N ASP A 128 -4.14 -9.12 -5.21
CA ASP A 128 -4.81 -10.32 -5.70
C ASP A 128 -4.24 -11.61 -5.10
N ASP A 129 -2.96 -11.63 -4.69
CA ASP A 129 -2.22 -12.81 -4.24
C ASP A 129 -1.56 -12.67 -2.86
N TYR A 130 -1.77 -11.55 -2.16
CA TYR A 130 -1.32 -11.37 -0.78
C TYR A 130 -2.23 -10.49 0.05
N PHE A 131 -2.18 -10.72 1.36
CA PHE A 131 -2.74 -9.86 2.37
C PHE A 131 -1.68 -9.52 3.43
N LEU A 132 -1.33 -8.24 3.55
CA LEU A 132 -0.49 -7.71 4.61
C LEU A 132 -1.38 -6.95 5.62
N SER A 133 -1.29 -7.31 6.89
CA SER A 133 -2.01 -6.64 7.99
C SER A 133 -1.17 -6.53 9.24
N GLY A 134 -1.61 -5.71 10.19
CA GLY A 134 -0.96 -5.60 11.48
C GLY A 134 -1.29 -4.31 12.22
N SER A 135 -0.40 -3.91 13.13
CA SER A 135 -0.54 -2.67 13.90
C SER A 135 0.06 -1.45 13.18
N MET A 136 0.88 -1.67 12.15
CA MET A 136 1.70 -0.65 11.52
C MET A 136 0.92 0.31 10.61
N ASN A 137 0.91 1.60 10.93
CA ASN A 137 0.50 2.64 9.98
C ASN A 137 1.55 2.83 8.87
N LEU A 138 1.12 3.20 7.66
CA LEU A 138 2.03 3.43 6.53
C LEU A 138 2.65 4.83 6.59
N THR A 139 3.52 5.02 7.58
CA THR A 139 4.18 6.29 7.92
C THR A 139 5.66 6.04 8.18
N PHE A 140 6.50 7.08 8.15
CA PHE A 140 7.93 6.93 8.45
C PHE A 140 8.16 6.26 9.81
N ASN A 141 7.46 6.72 10.85
CA ASN A 141 7.57 6.16 12.20
C ASN A 141 7.06 4.72 12.27
N GLY A 142 5.95 4.41 11.60
CA GLY A 142 5.44 3.03 11.55
C GLY A 142 6.45 2.07 10.93
N ILE A 143 7.11 2.46 9.83
CA ILE A 143 8.08 1.62 9.11
C ILE A 143 9.41 1.48 9.87
N SER A 144 9.91 2.55 10.49
CA SER A 144 11.32 2.64 10.90
C SER A 144 11.56 2.79 12.40
N VAL A 145 10.54 3.14 13.19
CA VAL A 145 10.72 3.58 14.59
C VAL A 145 9.87 2.77 15.58
N ASN A 146 8.60 2.52 15.24
CA ASN A 146 7.66 1.93 16.17
C ASN A 146 7.84 0.41 16.33
N GLY A 147 7.44 -0.09 17.51
CA GLY A 147 7.32 -1.53 17.78
C GLY A 147 6.06 -2.11 17.16
N GLU A 148 6.10 -2.41 15.87
CA GLU A 148 4.91 -2.78 15.09
C GLU A 148 4.91 -4.27 14.72
N HIS A 149 3.75 -4.88 14.68
CA HIS A 149 3.57 -6.26 14.23
C HIS A 149 2.97 -6.27 12.82
N LEU A 150 3.53 -7.08 11.93
CA LEU A 150 3.05 -7.29 10.56
C LEU A 150 2.96 -8.77 10.23
N ILE A 151 1.85 -9.16 9.61
CA ILE A 151 1.60 -10.51 9.13
C ILE A 151 1.31 -10.43 7.63
N LEU A 152 2.17 -11.06 6.83
CA LEU A 152 1.92 -11.34 5.43
C LEU A 152 1.29 -12.73 5.29
N ARG A 153 0.16 -12.82 4.61
CA ARG A 153 -0.53 -14.07 4.23
C ARG A 153 -0.60 -14.19 2.71
N THR A 154 -0.42 -15.41 2.22
CA THR A 154 -0.57 -15.78 0.79
C THR A 154 -1.57 -16.92 0.58
N ASP A 155 -2.41 -17.19 1.60
CA ASP A 155 -3.50 -18.16 1.51
C ASP A 155 -4.65 -17.56 0.67
N PRO A 156 -4.98 -18.13 -0.50
CA PRO A 156 -6.04 -17.62 -1.37
C PRO A 156 -7.40 -17.52 -0.68
N ALA A 157 -7.71 -18.42 0.27
CA ALA A 157 -8.98 -18.38 0.98
C ALA A 157 -9.06 -17.15 1.90
N ALA A 158 -7.99 -16.87 2.65
CA ALA A 158 -7.91 -15.70 3.52
C ALA A 158 -7.89 -14.38 2.72
N ILE A 159 -7.25 -14.37 1.54
CA ILE A 159 -7.23 -13.22 0.63
C ILE A 159 -8.63 -12.95 0.09
N ALA A 160 -9.33 -13.99 -0.39
CA ALA A 160 -10.67 -13.85 -0.94
C ALA A 160 -11.67 -13.37 0.12
N GLU A 161 -11.63 -13.95 1.33
CA GLU A 161 -12.46 -13.52 2.46
C GLU A 161 -12.23 -12.03 2.79
N GLN A 162 -10.97 -11.60 2.87
CA GLN A 162 -10.64 -10.21 3.16
C GLN A 162 -11.07 -9.27 2.02
N ALA A 163 -10.92 -9.69 0.76
CA ALA A 163 -11.34 -8.92 -0.40
C ALA A 163 -12.86 -8.71 -0.41
N GLU A 164 -13.63 -9.77 -0.13
CA GLU A 164 -15.08 -9.72 -0.03
C GLU A 164 -15.52 -8.79 1.11
N GLN A 165 -14.91 -8.90 2.29
CA GLN A 165 -15.21 -8.03 3.42
C GLN A 165 -14.95 -6.55 3.09
N LEU A 166 -13.80 -6.23 2.49
CA LEU A 166 -13.49 -4.85 2.10
C LEU A 166 -14.46 -4.33 1.04
N HIS A 167 -14.81 -5.16 0.07
CA HIS A 167 -15.75 -4.80 -0.98
C HIS A 167 -17.15 -4.49 -0.40
N LEU A 168 -17.71 -5.41 0.37
CA LEU A 168 -19.04 -5.26 0.99
C LEU A 168 -19.11 -4.03 1.91
N GLN A 169 -18.05 -3.77 2.67
CA GLN A 169 -18.07 -2.70 3.66
C GLN A 169 -17.78 -1.32 3.05
N TRP A 170 -17.00 -1.23 1.98
CA TRP A 170 -16.42 0.04 1.53
C TRP A 170 -16.66 0.40 0.07
N GLU A 171 -16.86 -0.53 -0.86
CA GLU A 171 -16.85 -0.20 -2.30
C GLU A 171 -17.85 0.90 -2.67
N GLU A 172 -19.08 0.82 -2.16
CA GLU A 172 -20.14 1.80 -2.44
C GLU A 172 -19.86 3.20 -1.84
N ARG A 173 -18.92 3.28 -0.90
CA ARG A 173 -18.58 4.50 -0.16
C ARG A 173 -17.38 5.24 -0.75
N LEU A 174 -16.63 4.57 -1.64
CA LEU A 174 -15.42 5.09 -2.27
C LEU A 174 -15.77 6.13 -3.32
N ARG A 175 -15.04 7.25 -3.31
CA ARG A 175 -15.26 8.38 -4.22
C ARG A 175 -14.11 8.59 -5.17
#